data_AF-A0A838IKI7-F1
#
_entry.id   AF-A0A838IKI7-F1
#
_cell.length_a   1.000
_cell.length_b   1.000
_cell.length_c   1.000
_cell.angle_alpha   90.00
_cell.angle_beta   90.00
_cell.angle_gamma   90.00
#
_symmetry.space_group_name_H-M   'P 1'
#
loop_
_entity.id
_entity.type
_entity.pdbx_description
1 polymer ?
#
loop_
_entity_poly.entity_id
_entity_poly.type
_entity_poly.pdbx_seq_one_letter_code
_entity_poly.pdbx_strand_id
1 'polypeptide(L)'
;MFPSELGTCRSASSLHKAMATISKVMKLDFVVAPQVLRRSFNTICVTSGVNEIVLRAMMGHASPEMTELYAGVPLEDKQRVLKAVVGQLFEWDLRSILRSKKRRWAAI
;
A
#
# COMPACT_ATOMS: atom_id res chain seq x y z
N MET A 1 2.20 -8.05 14.35
CA MET A 1 1.76 -7.21 15.48
C MET A 1 2.94 -6.32 15.88
N PHE A 2 2.73 -5.01 16.10
CA PHE A 2 3.81 -4.09 16.49
C PHE A 2 3.78 -3.85 18.01
N PRO A 3 4.74 -4.36 18.79
CA PRO A 3 4.77 -4.18 20.24
C PRO A 3 5.17 -2.76 20.63
N SER A 4 4.70 -2.33 21.80
CA SER A 4 5.24 -1.17 22.50
C SER A 4 6.51 -1.55 23.26
N GLU A 5 7.28 -0.54 23.68
CA GLU A 5 8.43 -0.75 24.56
C GLU A 5 8.06 -1.36 25.91
N LEU A 6 6.78 -1.28 26.30
CA LEU A 6 6.23 -1.88 27.51
C LEU A 6 5.65 -3.29 27.26
N GLY A 7 5.85 -3.86 26.06
CA GLY A 7 5.29 -5.16 25.67
C GLY A 7 3.78 -5.14 25.39
N THR A 8 3.14 -3.98 25.38
CA THR A 8 1.71 -3.81 25.10
C THR A 8 1.43 -3.52 23.63
N CYS A 9 0.15 -3.56 23.22
CA CYS A 9 -0.25 -3.12 21.88
C CYS A 9 -0.03 -1.60 21.71
N ARG A 10 0.56 -1.18 20.59
CA ARG A 10 0.56 0.23 20.18
C ARG A 10 -0.87 0.68 19.83
N SER A 11 -1.26 1.86 20.30
CA SER A 11 -2.55 2.47 19.94
C SER A 11 -2.56 2.95 18.48
N ALA A 12 -3.74 3.10 17.86
CA ALA A 12 -3.86 3.66 16.51
C ALA A 12 -3.21 5.05 16.37
N SER A 13 -3.28 5.88 17.43
CA SER A 13 -2.68 7.21 17.46
C SER A 13 -1.15 7.21 17.33
N SER A 14 -0.49 6.12 17.71
CA SER A 14 0.97 6.00 17.53
C SER A 14 1.37 5.99 16.04
N LEU A 15 0.52 5.42 15.17
CA LEU A 15 0.74 5.37 13.73
C LEU A 15 0.61 6.76 13.08
N HIS A 16 -0.28 7.61 13.59
CA HIS A 16 -0.51 8.95 13.03
C HIS A 16 0.75 9.82 13.11
N LYS A 17 1.51 9.74 14.22
CA LYS A 17 2.77 10.49 14.38
C LYS A 17 3.83 10.02 13.39
N ALA A 18 3.97 8.71 13.20
CA ALA A 18 4.89 8.14 12.23
C ALA A 18 4.55 8.61 10.81
N MET A 19 3.28 8.54 10.42
CA MET A 19 2.84 8.95 9.08
C MET A 19 2.97 10.46 8.84
N ALA A 20 2.70 11.29 9.85
CA ALA A 20 2.92 12.74 9.76
C ALA A 20 4.42 13.07 9.57
N THR A 21 5.30 12.33 10.25
CA THR A 21 6.75 12.48 10.10
C THR A 21 7.19 12.10 8.68
N ILE A 22 6.73 10.95 8.17
CA ILE A 22 7.00 10.50 6.80
C ILE A 22 6.51 11.54 5.79
N SER A 23 5.30 12.09 5.96
CA SER A 23 4.74 13.11 5.05
C SER A 23 5.63 14.35 4.96
N LYS A 24 6.15 14.81 6.10
CA LYS A 24 7.07 15.96 6.17
C LYS A 24 8.40 15.67 5.49
N VAL A 25 9.00 14.51 5.77
CA VAL A 25 10.29 14.10 5.17
C VAL A 25 10.16 13.95 3.66
N MET A 26 9.06 13.36 3.19
CA MET A 26 8.77 13.16 1.77
C MET A 26 8.25 14.42 1.06
N LYS A 27 8.04 15.53 1.80
CA LYS A 27 7.50 16.81 1.30
C LYS A 27 6.19 16.64 0.53
N LEU A 28 5.30 15.79 1.05
CA LEU A 28 3.97 15.63 0.49
C LEU A 28 3.09 16.82 0.91
N ASP A 29 2.31 17.32 -0.03
CA ASP A 29 1.35 18.42 0.15
C ASP A 29 0.04 17.95 0.81
N PHE A 30 -0.12 16.63 1.00
CA PHE A 30 -1.26 16.02 1.67
C PHE A 30 -0.85 15.22 2.90
N VAL A 31 -1.81 15.00 3.80
CA VAL A 31 -1.63 14.18 5.00
C VAL A 31 -1.70 12.70 4.62
N VAL A 32 -0.62 11.96 4.83
CA VAL A 32 -0.63 10.50 4.74
C VAL A 32 -1.33 9.95 5.98
N ALA A 33 -2.57 9.49 5.82
CA ALA A 33 -3.31 8.77 6.86
C ALA A 33 -3.41 7.27 6.50
N PRO A 34 -3.63 6.37 7.47
CA PRO A 34 -3.81 4.93 7.20
C PRO A 34 -4.88 4.64 6.13
N GLN A 35 -5.97 5.42 6.14
CA GLN A 35 -7.03 5.33 5.13
C GLN A 35 -6.57 5.74 3.72
N VAL A 36 -5.66 6.70 3.62
CA VAL A 36 -5.07 7.11 2.34
C VAL A 36 -4.22 5.97 1.79
N LEU A 37 -3.36 5.38 2.62
CA LEU A 37 -2.55 4.22 2.23
C LEU A 37 -3.39 3.02 1.80
N ARG A 38 -4.47 2.74 2.54
CA ARG A 38 -5.43 1.69 2.19
C ARG A 38 -6.09 1.93 0.83
N ARG A 39 -6.47 3.17 0.52
CA ARG A 39 -7.01 3.55 -0.79
C ARG A 39 -5.95 3.42 -1.88
N SER A 40 -4.72 3.87 -1.64
CA SER A 40 -3.61 3.72 -2.58
C SER A 40 -3.32 2.26 -2.91
N PHE A 41 -3.28 1.39 -1.90
CA PHE A 41 -3.12 -0.06 -2.11
C PHE A 41 -4.25 -0.62 -2.99
N ASN A 42 -5.51 -0.28 -2.69
CA ASN A 42 -6.65 -0.68 -3.49
C ASN A 42 -6.53 -0.22 -4.95
N THR A 43 -6.18 1.04 -5.17
CA THR A 43 -5.96 1.58 -6.52
C THR A 43 -4.86 0.83 -7.26
N ILE A 44 -3.72 0.55 -6.61
CA ILE A 44 -2.62 -0.20 -7.25
C ILE A 44 -3.10 -1.58 -7.67
N CYS A 45 -3.77 -2.32 -6.78
CA CYS A 45 -4.33 -3.64 -7.10
C CYS A 45 -5.29 -3.60 -8.29
N VAL A 46 -6.21 -2.63 -8.34
CA VAL A 46 -7.13 -2.47 -9.47
C VAL A 46 -6.37 -2.17 -10.75
N THR A 47 -5.38 -1.27 -10.72
CA THR A 47 -4.57 -0.95 -11.92
C THR A 47 -3.67 -2.11 -12.37
N SER A 48 -3.32 -3.01 -11.45
CA SER A 48 -2.59 -4.25 -11.73
C SER A 48 -3.49 -5.37 -12.29
N GLY A 49 -4.79 -5.14 -12.46
CA GLY A 49 -5.73 -6.16 -12.96
C GLY A 49 -6.01 -7.27 -11.94
N VAL A 50 -5.86 -7.00 -10.65
CA VAL A 50 -6.13 -7.98 -9.60
C VAL A 50 -7.63 -8.31 -9.58
N ASN A 51 -7.94 -9.60 -9.51
CA ASN A 51 -9.32 -10.08 -9.43
C ASN A 51 -10.05 -9.50 -8.20
N GLU A 52 -11.30 -9.11 -8.39
CA GLU A 52 -12.12 -8.45 -7.38
C GLU A 52 -12.30 -9.28 -6.10
N ILE A 53 -12.48 -10.60 -6.22
CA ILE A 53 -12.64 -11.50 -5.06
C ILE A 53 -11.36 -11.49 -4.21
N VAL A 54 -10.20 -11.60 -4.86
CA VAL A 54 -8.89 -11.57 -4.19
C VAL A 54 -8.63 -10.20 -3.56
N LEU A 55 -9.00 -9.11 -4.24
CA LEU A 55 -8.88 -7.75 -3.72
C LEU A 55 -9.71 -7.54 -2.46
N ARG A 56 -10.99 -7.93 -2.49
CA ARG A 56 -11.88 -7.80 -1.33
C ARG A 56 -11.38 -8.66 -0.16
N ALA A 57 -10.80 -9.84 -0.43
CA ALA A 57 -10.17 -10.71 0.55
C ALA A 57 -8.96 -10.04 1.23
N MET A 58 -8.08 -9.44 0.44
CA MET A 58 -6.90 -8.72 0.91
C MET A 58 -7.27 -7.48 1.73
N MET A 59 -8.36 -6.82 1.38
CA MET A 59 -8.86 -5.64 2.08
C MET A 59 -9.61 -6.00 3.37
N GLY A 60 -10.07 -7.24 3.54
CA GLY A 60 -10.83 -7.65 4.73
C GLY A 60 -12.24 -7.07 4.77
N HIS A 61 -12.88 -6.88 3.61
CA HIS A 61 -14.31 -6.58 3.55
C HIS A 61 -15.10 -7.85 3.86
N ALA A 62 -15.42 -8.07 5.13
CA ALA A 62 -16.17 -9.23 5.61
C ALA A 62 -17.64 -8.86 5.80
N SER A 63 -18.50 -9.24 4.86
CA SER A 63 -19.89 -9.57 5.18
C SER A 63 -20.00 -11.11 5.27
N PRO A 64 -21.02 -11.66 5.96
CA PRO A 64 -21.23 -13.11 6.03
C PRO A 64 -21.30 -13.76 4.64
N GLU A 65 -21.96 -13.10 3.68
CA GLU A 65 -22.08 -13.54 2.28
C GLU A 65 -20.74 -13.56 1.53
N MET A 66 -19.75 -12.78 1.99
CA MET A 66 -18.41 -12.72 1.42
C MET A 66 -17.46 -13.80 1.99
N THR A 67 -17.79 -14.40 3.14
CA THR A 67 -16.92 -15.37 3.81
C THR A 67 -16.81 -16.68 3.03
N GLU A 68 -17.90 -17.13 2.40
CA GLU A 68 -17.90 -18.30 1.50
C GLU A 68 -17.06 -18.07 0.23
N LEU A 69 -17.04 -16.85 -0.30
CA LEU A 69 -16.21 -16.46 -1.45
C LEU A 69 -14.71 -16.44 -1.13
N TYR A 70 -14.33 -16.20 0.12
CA TYR A 70 -12.91 -16.13 0.54
C TYR A 70 -12.32 -17.47 0.97
N ALA A 71 -13.16 -18.44 1.35
CA ALA A 71 -12.70 -19.78 1.69
C ALA A 71 -11.91 -20.46 0.54
N GLY A 72 -12.16 -20.01 -0.70
CA GLY A 72 -11.48 -20.49 -1.90
C GLY A 72 -10.28 -19.68 -2.38
N VAL A 73 -9.86 -18.58 -1.72
CA VAL A 73 -8.71 -17.78 -2.19
C VAL A 73 -7.40 -18.38 -1.67
N PRO A 74 -6.58 -19.02 -2.53
CA PRO A 74 -5.33 -19.64 -2.13
C PRO A 74 -4.31 -18.58 -1.66
N LEU A 75 -3.38 -19.01 -0.81
CA LEU A 75 -2.30 -18.14 -0.37
C LEU A 75 -1.41 -17.69 -1.54
N GLU A 76 -1.23 -18.53 -2.57
CA GLU A 76 -0.42 -18.17 -3.75
C GLU A 76 -0.99 -16.97 -4.50
N ASP A 77 -2.31 -16.85 -4.60
CA ASP A 77 -2.95 -15.72 -5.28
C ASP A 77 -2.73 -14.42 -4.51
N LYS A 78 -2.79 -14.46 -3.17
CA LYS A 78 -2.44 -13.31 -2.32
C LYS A 78 -0.98 -12.90 -2.50
N GLN A 79 -0.08 -13.87 -2.59
CA GLN A 79 1.34 -13.61 -2.84
C GLN A 79 1.60 -13.04 -4.24
N ARG A 80 0.88 -13.53 -5.27
CA ARG A 80 0.98 -13.02 -6.65
C ARG A 80 0.58 -11.55 -6.70
N VAL A 81 -0.51 -11.19 -6.03
CA VAL A 81 -0.98 -9.80 -5.90
C VAL A 81 0.08 -8.92 -5.24
N LEU A 82 0.65 -9.36 -4.11
CA LEU A 82 1.70 -8.60 -3.43
C LEU A 82 2.93 -8.38 -4.32
N LYS A 83 3.36 -9.41 -5.07
CA LYS A 83 4.47 -9.29 -6.02
C LYS A 83 4.17 -8.28 -7.13
N ALA A 84 2.96 -8.30 -7.68
CA ALA A 84 2.54 -7.34 -8.72
C ALA A 84 2.54 -5.90 -8.19
N VAL A 85 1.95 -5.66 -7.01
CA VAL A 85 1.90 -4.35 -6.35
C VAL A 85 3.30 -3.82 -6.07
N VAL A 86 4.17 -4.66 -5.50
CA VAL A 86 5.55 -4.30 -5.19
C VAL A 86 6.36 -4.04 -6.46
N GLY A 87 6.21 -4.88 -7.49
CA GLY A 87 6.85 -4.67 -8.78
C GLY A 87 6.45 -3.32 -9.42
N GLN A 88 5.15 -2.99 -9.41
CA GLN A 88 4.66 -1.72 -9.95
C GLN A 88 5.19 -0.51 -9.17
N LEU A 89 5.32 -0.61 -7.84
CA LEU A 89 5.94 0.43 -7.00
C LEU A 89 7.41 0.66 -7.36
N PHE A 90 8.21 -0.40 -7.52
CA PHE A 90 9.62 -0.29 -7.91
C PHE A 90 9.80 0.23 -9.34
N GLU A 91 8.93 -0.16 -10.27
CA GLU A 91 8.94 0.37 -11.63
C GLU A 91 8.60 1.86 -11.67
N TRP A 92 7.65 2.29 -10.83
CA TRP A 92 7.31 3.71 -10.64
C TRP A 92 8.51 4.51 -10.13
N ASP A 93 9.24 3.97 -9.16
CA ASP A 93 10.44 4.60 -8.60
C ASP A 93 11.53 4.76 -9.67
N LEU A 94 11.88 3.69 -10.39
CA LEU A 94 12.81 3.73 -11.53
C LEU A 94 12.41 4.77 -12.58
N ARG A 95 11.15 4.76 -13.03
CA ARG A 95 10.66 5.73 -14.01
C ARG A 95 10.71 7.17 -13.46
N SER A 96 10.48 7.37 -12.17
CA SER A 96 10.54 8.68 -11.52
C SER A 96 11.99 9.22 -11.43
N ILE A 97 12.94 8.35 -11.05
CA ILE A 97 14.38 8.67 -10.98
C ILE A 97 14.93 8.98 -12.37
N LEU A 98 14.57 8.19 -13.38
CA LEU A 98 15.02 8.39 -14.76
C LEU A 98 14.47 9.71 -15.35
N ARG A 99 13.22 10.08 -15.02
CA ARG A 99 12.64 11.37 -15.42
C ARG A 99 13.29 12.56 -14.71
N SER A 100 13.67 12.43 -13.45
CA SER A 100 14.35 13.52 -12.71
C SER A 100 15.77 13.75 -13.23
N LYS A 101 16.51 12.68 -13.58
CA LYS A 101 17.83 12.80 -14.22
C LYS A 101 17.73 13.47 -15.60
N LYS A 102 16.77 13.10 -16.44
CA LYS A 102 16.64 13.66 -17.80
C LYS A 102 16.41 15.19 -17.82
N ARG A 103 15.73 15.75 -16.81
CA ARG A 103 15.57 17.22 -16.64
C ARG A 103 16.86 17.94 -16.24
N ARG A 104 17.80 17.25 -15.60
CA ARG A 104 19.06 17.85 -15.13
C ARG A 104 20.13 17.97 -16.22
N TRP A 105 20.00 17.22 -17.30
CA TRP A 105 20.90 17.27 -18.47
C TRP A 105 20.34 18.09 -19.64
N ALA A 106 19.08 18.51 -19.58
CA ALA A 106 18.45 19.37 -20.59
C ALA A 106 18.49 20.87 -20.22
N ALA A 107 19.19 21.23 -19.14
CA ALA A 107 19.32 22.59 -18.60
C ALA A 107 20.80 23.05 -18.55
N ILE A 108 21.67 22.38 -19.30
CA ILE A 108 23.09 22.73 -19.53
C ILE A 108 23.26 22.89 -21.04
#